data_AF-A0A951JIE7-F1
#
_entry.id   AF-A0A951JIE7-F1
#
_cell.length_a   1.000
_cell.length_b   1.000
_cell.length_c   1.000
_cell.angle_alpha   90.00
_cell.angle_beta   90.00
_cell.angle_gamma   90.00
#
_symmetry.space_group_name_H-M   'P 1'
#
loop_
_entity.id
_entity.type
_entity.pdbx_description
1 polymer ?
#
loop_
_entity_poly.entity_id
_entity_poly.type
_entity_poly.pdbx_seq_one_letter_code
_entity_poly.pdbx_strand_id
1 'polypeptide(L)' 'MSTTGEKPGVGTYSCDNCGETVSLDDSTDTLPPCPKCHETEFTP' A
#
# COMPACT_ATOMS: atom_id res chain seq x y z
N MET A 1 7.50 -3.00 10.52
CA MET A 1 6.63 -3.67 9.53
C MET A 1 5.38 -2.82 9.48
N SER A 2 5.22 -2.02 8.44
CA SER A 2 4.06 -1.14 8.29
C SER A 2 3.01 -1.95 7.56
N THR A 3 2.01 -2.47 8.27
CA THR A 3 0.88 -3.14 7.62
C THR A 3 0.04 -2.10 6.88
N THR A 4 -0.57 -2.47 5.74
CA THR A 4 -1.56 -1.58 5.12
C THR A 4 -2.64 -1.22 6.15
N GLY A 5 -3.18 -0.01 6.05
CA GLY A 5 -4.26 0.44 6.92
C GLY A 5 -3.82 1.16 8.19
N GLU A 6 -2.52 1.25 8.47
CA GLU A 6 -2.04 2.45 9.16
C GLU A 6 -2.24 3.65 8.22
N LYS A 7 -2.26 4.87 8.74
CA LYS A 7 -2.45 6.10 7.96
C LYS A 7 -1.10 6.81 7.79
N PRO A 8 -0.09 6.28 7.05
CA PRO A 8 1.19 6.98 6.93
C PRO A 8 1.09 8.27 6.12
N GLY A 9 -0.03 8.49 5.44
CA GLY A 9 -0.21 9.62 4.53
C GLY A 9 0.33 9.30 3.14
N VAL A 10 0.36 10.34 2.32
CA VAL A 10 0.78 10.32 0.91
C VAL A 10 2.17 9.69 0.80
N GLY A 11 2.33 8.67 -0.04
CA GLY A 11 3.55 7.88 -0.09
C GLY A 11 3.54 6.80 -1.17
N THR A 12 4.71 6.24 -1.44
CA THR A 12 4.85 5.11 -2.36
C THR A 12 4.99 3.83 -1.54
N TYR A 13 4.23 2.81 -1.90
CA TYR A 13 4.13 1.55 -1.16
C TYR A 13 4.42 0.40 -2.12
N SER A 14 5.36 -0.47 -1.79
CA SER A 14 5.68 -1.65 -2.58
C SER A 14 5.07 -2.88 -1.92
N CYS A 15 4.32 -3.67 -2.68
CA CYS A 15 3.73 -4.90 -2.20
C CYS A 15 4.83 -5.95 -1.98
N ASP A 16 4.95 -6.48 -0.76
CA ASP A 16 5.99 -7.46 -0.44
C ASP A 16 5.76 -8.81 -1.13
N ASN A 17 4.51 -9.10 -1.50
CA ASN A 17 4.12 -10.38 -2.08
C ASN A 17 4.43 -10.48 -3.58
N CYS A 18 4.05 -9.45 -4.33
CA CYS A 18 4.16 -9.43 -5.79
C CYS A 18 5.12 -8.37 -6.34
N GLY A 19 5.62 -7.47 -5.50
CA GLY A 19 6.48 -6.36 -5.88
C GLY A 19 5.74 -5.17 -6.51
N GLU A 20 4.40 -5.14 -6.47
CA GLU A 20 3.63 -4.06 -7.08
C GLU A 20 3.78 -2.75 -6.32
N THR A 21 4.07 -1.66 -7.03
CA THR A 21 4.24 -0.34 -6.41
C THR A 21 2.95 0.48 -6.54
N VAL A 22 2.37 0.85 -5.41
CA VAL A 22 1.18 1.67 -5.27
C VAL A 22 1.57 3.03 -4.71
N SER A 23 1.35 4.08 -5.49
CA SER A 23 1.50 5.45 -5.03
C SER A 23 0.16 5.93 -4.48
N LEU A 24 0.11 6.26 -3.19
CA LEU A 24 -1.00 6.99 -2.61
C LEU A 24 -0.72 8.48 -2.76
N ASP A 25 -1.42 9.11 -3.68
CA ASP A 25 -1.46 10.57 -3.83
C ASP A 25 -2.50 11.21 -2.90
N ASP A 26 -3.42 10.41 -2.35
CA ASP A 26 -4.51 10.88 -1.51
C ASP A 26 -4.34 10.38 -0.06
N SER A 27 -4.19 11.33 0.87
CA SER A 27 -4.04 11.05 2.30
C SER A 27 -5.35 10.65 3.00
N THR A 28 -6.48 10.76 2.29
CA THR A 28 -7.79 10.41 2.83
C THR A 28 -8.23 9.01 2.43
N ASP A 29 -7.61 8.45 1.39
CA ASP A 29 -7.95 7.15 0.84
C ASP A 29 -7.22 6.02 1.59
N THR A 30 -7.98 4.98 1.93
CA THR A 30 -7.41 3.77 2.54
C THR A 30 -6.68 2.98 1.48
N LEU A 31 -5.40 2.65 1.71
CA LEU A 31 -4.58 1.90 0.76
C LEU A 31 -5.36 0.66 0.27
N PRO A 32 -5.73 0.62 -1.03
CA PRO A 32 -6.54 -0.47 -1.55
C PRO A 32 -5.73 -1.78 -1.55
N PRO A 33 -6.41 -2.93 -1.50
CA PRO A 33 -5.74 -4.22 -1.66
C PRO A 33 -5.03 -4.26 -3.01
N CYS A 34 -3.89 -4.96 -3.07
CA CYS A 34 -3.06 -5.01 -4.26
C CYS A 34 -3.86 -5.52 -5.48
N PRO A 35 -3.82 -4.86 -6.65
CA PRO A 35 -4.57 -5.29 -7.83
C PRO A 35 -4.06 -6.59 -8.45
N LYS A 36 -2.85 -7.04 -8.08
CA LYS A 36 -2.21 -8.25 -8.60
C LYS A 36 -2.52 -9.48 -7.76
N CYS A 37 -2.30 -9.38 -6.45
CA CYS A 37 -2.40 -10.50 -5.51
C CYS A 37 -3.53 -10.33 -4.48
N HIS A 38 -4.21 -9.20 -4.47
CA HIS A 38 -5.19 -8.79 -3.43
C HIS A 38 -4.62 -8.76 -2.01
N GLU A 39 -3.29 -8.75 -1.88
CA GLU A 39 -2.65 -8.63 -0.58
C GLU A 39 -2.70 -7.20 -0.04
N THR A 40 -2.69 -7.14 1.28
CA THR A 40 -2.76 -5.94 2.10
C THR A 40 -1.44 -5.70 2.84
N GLU A 41 -0.34 -6.32 2.40
CA GLU A 41 0.99 -6.11 2.97
C GLU A 41 1.84 -5.31 1.98
N PHE A 42 2.23 -4.11 2.41
CA PHE A 42 3.04 -3.21 1.62
C PHE A 42 4.14 -2.62 2.49
N THR A 43 5.33 -2.47 1.92
CA THR A 43 6.48 -1.80 2.50
C THR A 43 6.63 -0.38 1.92
N PRO A 44 6.81 0.66 2.76
CA PRO A 44 7.09 2.02 2.30
C PRO A 44 8.51 2.18 1.73
#